data_AF-A0A484TQ47-F1
#
_entry.id   AF-A0A484TQ47-F1
#
_cell.length_a   1.000
_cell.length_b   1.000
_cell.length_c   1.000
_cell.angle_alpha   90.00
_cell.angle_beta   90.00
_cell.angle_gamma   90.00
#
_symmetry.space_group_name_H-M   'P 1'
#
loop_
_entity.id
_entity.type
_entity.pdbx_description
1 polymer ?
#
loop_
_entity_poly.entity_id
_entity_poly.type
_entity_poly.pdbx_seq_one_letter_code
_entity_poly.pdbx_strand_id
1 'polypeptide(L)'
;MQFSYRYERADFVHGCIALMRPPLARRILLQAAWIALVLGLVHWADPGRPRGAALGLLFSGALNGWVYAAFLGCAVAFWFSTELFGWLICAPIFSRNALARKDVNLVLSQEGLWGGTRDVNVNVSWAAVQRIVETRHMIVFVLSGREGVMLPKRALPGHVTVAELWAEIERLAGRGVKVLQR
;
A
#
# COMPACT_ATOMS: atom_id res chain seq x y z
N MET A 1 -12.17 22.88 -2.63
CA MET A 1 -11.59 22.41 -3.92
C MET A 1 -12.35 21.19 -4.41
N GLN A 2 -12.65 21.07 -5.70
CA GLN A 2 -13.43 19.95 -6.26
C GLN A 2 -12.65 19.21 -7.35
N PHE A 3 -12.74 17.89 -7.33
CA PHE A 3 -12.14 16.95 -8.28
C PHE A 3 -13.20 16.01 -8.80
N SER A 4 -13.13 15.65 -10.09
CA SER A 4 -14.03 14.65 -10.68
C SER A 4 -13.18 13.66 -11.47
N TYR A 5 -13.40 12.37 -11.26
CA TYR A 5 -12.64 11.34 -11.96
C TYR A 5 -13.43 10.04 -12.06
N ARG A 6 -13.10 9.24 -13.08
CA ARG A 6 -13.68 7.91 -13.24
C ARG A 6 -12.92 6.92 -12.36
N TYR A 7 -13.64 6.21 -11.49
CA TYR A 7 -13.04 5.23 -10.59
C TYR A 7 -12.69 3.95 -11.34
N GLU A 8 -11.39 3.70 -11.55
CA GLU A 8 -10.91 2.55 -12.30
C GLU A 8 -10.36 1.43 -11.42
N ARG A 9 -10.14 0.27 -12.05
CA ARG A 9 -9.58 -0.91 -11.38
C ARG A 9 -8.21 -0.64 -10.77
N ALA A 10 -7.36 0.11 -11.46
CA ALA A 10 -6.03 0.47 -10.95
C ALA A 10 -6.13 1.31 -9.66
N ASP A 11 -7.06 2.26 -9.59
CA ASP A 11 -7.26 3.09 -8.39
C ASP A 11 -7.68 2.24 -7.19
N PHE A 12 -8.59 1.28 -7.40
CA PHE A 12 -9.02 0.37 -6.34
C PHE A 12 -7.86 -0.48 -5.82
N VAL A 13 -7.09 -1.09 -6.72
CA VAL A 13 -5.94 -1.94 -6.35
C VAL A 13 -4.89 -1.12 -5.62
N HIS A 14 -4.51 0.05 -6.16
CA HIS A 14 -3.54 0.94 -5.51
C HIS A 14 -4.03 1.43 -4.16
N GLY A 15 -5.32 1.71 -4.02
CA GLY A 15 -5.93 2.13 -2.76
C GLY A 15 -5.89 1.01 -1.71
N CYS A 16 -6.24 -0.22 -2.10
CA CYS A 16 -6.11 -1.38 -1.22
C CYS A 16 -4.67 -1.63 -0.80
N ILE A 17 -3.71 -1.56 -1.73
CA ILE A 17 -2.29 -1.70 -1.43
C ILE A 17 -1.84 -0.61 -0.44
N ALA A 18 -2.23 0.65 -0.67
CA ALA A 18 -1.87 1.77 0.19
C ALA A 18 -2.40 1.60 1.63
N LEU A 19 -3.64 1.09 1.78
CA LEU A 19 -4.24 0.82 3.09
C LEU A 19 -3.59 -0.37 3.80
N MET A 20 -3.26 -1.43 3.06
CA MET A 20 -2.70 -2.68 3.62
C MET A 20 -1.18 -2.65 3.80
N ARG A 21 -0.47 -1.64 3.27
CA ARG A 21 1.00 -1.63 3.25
C ARG A 21 1.58 -1.65 4.68
N PRO A 22 2.20 -2.77 5.11
CA PRO A 22 2.78 -2.86 6.44
C PRO A 22 3.91 -1.82 6.60
N PRO A 23 4.16 -1.35 7.84
CA PRO A 23 5.28 -0.47 8.10
C PRO A 23 6.60 -1.17 7.73
N LEU A 24 7.61 -0.38 7.32
CA LEU A 24 8.90 -0.90 6.85
C LEU A 24 9.54 -1.86 7.88
N ALA A 25 9.50 -1.49 9.17
CA ALA A 25 9.99 -2.34 10.25
C ALA A 25 9.34 -3.73 10.25
N ARG A 26 8.02 -3.82 10.06
CA ARG A 26 7.31 -5.10 9.98
C ARG A 26 7.71 -5.89 8.75
N ARG A 27 7.95 -5.25 7.61
CA ARG A 27 8.46 -5.93 6.39
C ARG A 27 9.84 -6.53 6.63
N ILE A 28 10.74 -5.76 7.24
CA ILE A 28 12.09 -6.21 7.60
C ILE A 28 12.02 -7.39 8.58
N LEU A 29 11.20 -7.29 9.62
CA LEU A 29 11.03 -8.38 10.61
C LEU A 29 10.47 -9.64 9.97
N LEU A 30 9.45 -9.53 9.12
CA LEU A 30 8.89 -10.69 8.42
C LEU A 30 9.91 -11.30 7.45
N GLN A 31 10.70 -10.48 6.75
CA GLN A 31 11.78 -10.95 5.88
C GLN A 31 12.85 -11.70 6.70
N ALA A 32 13.27 -11.14 7.83
CA ALA A 32 14.24 -11.78 8.72
C ALA A 32 13.71 -13.11 9.28
N ALA A 33 12.43 -13.15 9.68
CA ALA A 33 11.77 -14.37 10.14
C ALA A 33 11.71 -15.44 9.05
N TRP A 34 11.41 -15.04 7.80
CA TRP A 34 11.42 -15.95 6.66
C TRP A 34 12.83 -16.50 6.38
N ILE A 35 13.87 -15.65 6.38
CA ILE A 35 15.26 -16.10 6.21
C ILE A 35 15.64 -17.09 7.32
N ALA A 36 15.32 -16.77 8.58
CA ALA A 36 15.58 -17.64 9.71
C ALA A 36 14.86 -18.99 9.60
N LEU A 37 13.60 -18.99 9.12
CA LEU A 37 12.83 -20.20 8.86
C LEU A 37 13.50 -21.06 7.80
N VAL A 38 13.89 -20.48 6.66
CA VAL A 38 14.58 -21.21 5.58
C VAL A 38 15.89 -21.82 6.08
N LEU A 39 16.69 -21.05 6.82
CA LEU A 39 17.93 -21.54 7.42
C LEU A 39 17.68 -22.67 8.43
N GLY A 40 16.61 -22.56 9.23
CA GLY A 40 16.18 -23.60 10.16
C GLY A 40 15.78 -24.89 9.44
N LEU A 41 15.01 -24.79 8.35
CA LEU A 41 14.62 -25.94 7.53
C LEU A 41 15.84 -26.62 6.86
N VAL A 42 16.78 -25.85 6.35
CA VAL A 42 18.03 -26.38 5.78
C VAL A 42 18.85 -27.12 6.84
N HIS A 43 18.91 -26.60 8.07
CA HIS A 43 19.59 -27.27 9.17
C HIS A 43 18.87 -28.55 9.62
N TRP A 44 17.53 -28.53 9.66
CA TRP A 44 16.74 -29.71 10.00
C TRP A 44 16.91 -30.84 8.98
N ALA A 45 17.01 -30.50 7.69
CA ALA A 45 17.22 -31.47 6.63
C ALA A 45 18.59 -32.17 6.67
N ASP A 46 19.59 -31.59 7.35
CA ASP A 46 20.93 -32.19 7.53
C ASP A 46 21.49 -31.94 8.95
N PRO A 47 21.03 -32.71 9.95
CA PRO A 47 21.36 -32.50 11.36
C PRO A 47 22.83 -32.81 11.69
N GLY A 48 23.58 -33.45 10.79
CA GLY A 48 25.00 -33.77 10.97
C GLY A 48 25.94 -32.56 10.77
N ARG A 49 25.42 -31.43 10.28
CA ARG A 49 26.23 -30.23 10.03
C ARG A 49 26.45 -29.39 11.29
N PRO A 50 27.66 -28.84 11.51
CA PRO A 50 27.92 -27.95 12.63
C PRO A 50 26.99 -26.73 12.59
N ARG A 51 26.40 -26.39 13.74
CA ARG A 51 25.50 -25.24 13.93
C ARG A 51 26.25 -23.96 13.53
N GLY A 52 25.89 -23.38 12.39
CA GLY A 52 26.59 -22.24 11.76
C GLY A 52 26.95 -22.48 10.28
N ALA A 53 27.04 -23.74 9.84
CA ALA A 53 27.34 -24.07 8.45
C ALA A 53 26.22 -23.69 7.46
N ALA A 54 24.96 -23.58 7.92
CA ALA A 54 23.83 -23.20 7.06
C ALA A 54 23.96 -21.78 6.49
N LEU A 55 24.45 -20.84 7.31
CA LEU A 55 24.79 -19.49 6.87
C LEU A 55 26.03 -19.51 5.97
N GLY A 56 27.04 -20.28 6.35
CA GLY A 56 28.23 -20.52 5.53
C GLY A 56 27.91 -21.05 4.14
N LEU A 57 26.88 -21.91 3.98
CA LEU A 57 26.45 -22.47 2.69
C LEU A 57 25.83 -21.45 1.75
N LEU A 58 25.12 -20.44 2.28
CA LEU A 58 24.62 -19.35 1.44
C LEU A 58 25.77 -18.49 0.89
N PHE A 59 26.86 -18.36 1.64
CA PHE A 59 27.99 -17.52 1.25
C PHE A 59 29.16 -18.30 0.60
N SER A 60 29.21 -19.62 0.75
CA SER A 60 30.31 -20.45 0.22
C SER A 60 30.16 -20.80 -1.25
N GLY A 61 29.02 -20.50 -1.88
CA GLY A 61 28.74 -20.88 -3.27
C GLY A 61 28.57 -22.39 -3.48
N ALA A 62 28.46 -23.19 -2.40
CA ALA A 62 28.42 -24.65 -2.48
C ALA A 62 27.04 -25.20 -2.91
N LEU A 63 26.00 -24.35 -2.98
CA LEU A 63 24.67 -24.75 -3.43
C LEU A 63 24.56 -24.68 -4.95
N ASN A 64 23.69 -25.51 -5.53
CA ASN A 64 23.32 -25.39 -6.94
C ASN A 64 22.73 -23.99 -7.21
N GLY A 65 23.13 -23.35 -8.32
CA GLY A 65 22.63 -22.03 -8.74
C GLY A 65 21.11 -21.89 -8.70
N TRP A 66 20.36 -22.97 -8.98
CA TRP A 66 18.89 -22.95 -8.94
C TRP A 66 18.34 -22.73 -7.53
N VAL A 67 19.05 -23.18 -6.49
CA VAL A 67 18.66 -22.96 -5.10
C VAL A 67 18.82 -21.47 -4.73
N TYR A 68 19.90 -20.83 -5.18
CA TYR A 68 20.07 -19.38 -5.01
C TYR A 68 19.01 -18.59 -5.78
N ALA A 69 18.71 -18.99 -7.02
CA ALA A 69 17.67 -18.36 -7.82
C ALA A 69 16.28 -18.50 -7.16
N ALA A 70 15.94 -19.68 -6.65
CA ALA A 70 14.69 -19.90 -5.92
C ALA A 70 14.63 -19.09 -4.62
N PHE A 71 15.72 -19.04 -3.86
CA PHE A 71 15.80 -18.24 -2.63
C PHE A 71 15.62 -16.74 -2.91
N LEU A 72 16.33 -16.21 -3.91
CA LEU A 72 16.20 -14.81 -4.32
C LEU A 72 14.80 -14.52 -4.85
N GLY A 73 14.24 -15.42 -5.67
CA GLY A 73 12.88 -15.31 -6.18
C GLY A 73 11.83 -15.24 -5.06
N CYS A 74 11.94 -16.12 -4.06
CA CYS A 74 11.07 -16.10 -2.89
C CYS A 74 11.27 -14.84 -2.03
N ALA A 75 12.51 -14.38 -1.85
CA ALA A 75 12.79 -13.15 -1.11
C ALA A 75 12.16 -11.92 -1.80
N VAL A 76 12.29 -11.82 -3.12
CA VAL A 76 11.66 -10.77 -3.92
C VAL A 76 10.13 -10.90 -3.86
N ALA A 77 9.57 -12.09 -4.05
CA ALA A 77 8.13 -12.33 -3.99
C ALA A 77 7.56 -11.97 -2.62
N PHE A 78 8.27 -12.29 -1.54
CA PHE A 78 7.86 -11.94 -0.18
C PHE A 78 7.95 -10.42 0.06
N TRP A 79 8.99 -9.77 -0.45
CA TRP A 79 9.16 -8.32 -0.36
C TRP A 79 8.03 -7.57 -1.06
N PHE A 80 7.66 -8.00 -2.27
CA PHE A 80 6.57 -7.41 -3.07
C PHE A 80 5.22 -8.12 -2.87
N SER A 81 5.08 -8.91 -1.80
CA SER A 81 3.88 -9.71 -1.54
C SER A 81 2.64 -8.83 -1.49
N THR A 82 2.71 -7.63 -0.90
CA THR A 82 1.60 -6.69 -0.81
C THR A 82 1.11 -6.22 -2.17
N GLU A 83 2.02 -5.92 -3.08
CA GLU A 83 1.71 -5.49 -4.44
C GLU A 83 1.16 -6.68 -5.25
N LEU A 84 1.79 -7.86 -5.15
CA LEU A 84 1.34 -9.08 -5.81
C LEU A 84 -0.06 -9.51 -5.35
N PHE A 85 -0.29 -9.63 -4.04
CA PHE A 85 -1.59 -9.99 -3.48
C PHE A 85 -2.64 -8.91 -3.75
N GLY A 86 -2.26 -7.63 -3.74
CA GLY A 86 -3.15 -6.54 -4.12
C GLY A 86 -3.71 -6.73 -5.53
N TRP A 87 -2.84 -7.02 -6.51
CA TRP A 87 -3.29 -7.27 -7.89
C TRP A 87 -4.05 -8.59 -8.03
N LEU A 88 -3.57 -9.67 -7.41
CA LEU A 88 -4.20 -10.99 -7.54
C LEU A 88 -5.57 -11.08 -6.87
N ILE A 89 -5.76 -10.41 -5.73
CA ILE A 89 -6.98 -10.52 -4.91
C ILE A 89 -7.93 -9.35 -5.15
N CYS A 90 -7.44 -8.10 -5.20
CA CYS A 90 -8.32 -6.93 -5.29
C CYS A 90 -8.82 -6.70 -6.72
N ALA A 91 -8.01 -6.99 -7.75
CA ALA A 91 -8.43 -6.73 -9.13
C ALA A 91 -9.69 -7.51 -9.56
N PRO A 92 -9.86 -8.80 -9.20
CA PRO A 92 -11.10 -9.54 -9.48
C PRO A 92 -12.31 -9.02 -8.69
N ILE A 93 -12.10 -8.50 -7.47
CA ILE A 93 -13.17 -8.02 -6.59
C ILE A 93 -13.69 -6.65 -7.02
N PHE A 94 -12.93 -5.89 -7.83
CA PHE A 94 -13.29 -4.56 -8.29
C PHE A 94 -14.71 -4.48 -8.90
N SER A 95 -15.15 -5.48 -9.65
CA SER A 95 -16.50 -5.49 -10.25
C SER A 95 -17.63 -5.48 -9.23
N ARG A 96 -17.37 -5.88 -7.98
CA ARG A 96 -18.32 -5.87 -6.86
C ARG A 96 -18.34 -4.55 -6.09
N ASN A 97 -17.44 -3.62 -6.40
CA ASN A 97 -17.38 -2.33 -5.73
C ASN A 97 -18.49 -1.40 -6.25
N ALA A 98 -19.23 -0.75 -5.35
CA ALA A 98 -20.32 0.16 -5.69
C ALA A 98 -19.89 1.36 -6.56
N LEU A 99 -18.62 1.76 -6.47
CA LEU A 99 -18.03 2.85 -7.23
C LEU A 99 -17.40 2.39 -8.56
N ALA A 100 -17.41 1.09 -8.87
CA ALA A 100 -16.70 0.55 -10.03
C ALA A 100 -17.14 1.23 -11.35
N ARG A 101 -16.17 1.86 -12.04
CA ARG A 101 -16.34 2.56 -13.32
C ARG A 101 -17.29 3.76 -13.28
N LYS A 102 -17.71 4.21 -12.10
CA LYS A 102 -18.54 5.40 -11.91
C LYS A 102 -17.69 6.66 -11.80
N ASP A 103 -18.30 7.80 -12.11
CA ASP A 103 -17.68 9.11 -11.93
C ASP A 103 -17.81 9.54 -10.47
N VAL A 104 -16.67 9.67 -9.81
CA VAL A 104 -16.56 10.07 -8.41
C VAL A 104 -16.19 11.54 -8.37
N ASN A 105 -17.00 12.30 -7.62
CA ASN A 105 -16.75 13.68 -7.28
C ASN A 105 -16.19 13.73 -5.86
N LEU A 106 -15.05 14.38 -5.70
CA LEU A 106 -14.41 14.63 -4.42
C LEU A 106 -14.35 16.13 -4.18
N VAL A 107 -14.86 16.58 -3.03
CA VAL A 107 -14.81 17.97 -2.60
C VAL A 107 -14.08 18.03 -1.26
N LEU A 108 -13.04 18.86 -1.21
CA LEU A 108 -12.34 19.24 0.01
C LEU A 108 -12.89 20.59 0.46
N SER A 109 -13.47 20.65 1.67
CA SER A 109 -14.00 21.85 2.29
C SER A 109 -13.41 22.07 3.68
N GLN A 110 -13.77 23.17 4.35
CA GLN A 110 -13.36 23.40 5.74
C GLN A 110 -14.01 22.41 6.72
N GLU A 111 -15.17 21.87 6.38
CA GLU A 111 -15.92 20.93 7.22
C GLU A 111 -15.36 19.51 7.13
N GLY A 112 -14.76 19.16 5.98
CA GLY A 112 -14.24 17.82 5.75
C GLY A 112 -14.02 17.46 4.28
N LEU A 113 -14.08 16.16 4.01
CA LEU A 113 -14.08 15.58 2.68
C LEU A 113 -15.48 15.08 2.35
N TRP A 114 -15.97 15.47 1.19
CA TRP A 114 -17.14 14.86 0.59
C TRP A 114 -16.70 14.09 -0.64
N GLY A 115 -17.04 12.79 -0.72
CA GLY A 115 -16.63 11.92 -1.82
C GLY A 115 -17.78 11.01 -2.23
N GLY A 116 -18.14 11.00 -3.50
CA GLY A 116 -19.27 10.19 -3.92
C GLY A 116 -19.61 10.23 -5.41
N THR A 117 -20.57 9.40 -5.76
CA THR A 117 -21.30 9.39 -7.03
C THR A 117 -22.72 9.88 -6.75
N ARG A 118 -23.55 10.08 -7.77
CA ARG A 118 -24.96 10.46 -7.54
C ARG A 118 -25.72 9.51 -6.61
N ASP A 119 -25.35 8.23 -6.60
CA ASP A 119 -26.05 7.18 -5.84
C ASP A 119 -25.43 6.89 -4.47
N VAL A 120 -24.14 7.24 -4.29
CA VAL A 120 -23.36 6.88 -3.11
C VAL A 120 -22.53 8.07 -2.68
N ASN A 121 -22.89 8.69 -1.56
CA ASN A 121 -22.19 9.85 -1.03
C ASN A 121 -21.62 9.54 0.36
N VAL A 122 -20.39 9.96 0.58
CA VAL A 122 -19.71 9.86 1.87
C VAL A 122 -19.27 11.25 2.27
N ASN A 123 -19.66 11.67 3.46
CA ASN A 123 -19.16 12.89 4.08
C ASN A 123 -18.32 12.51 5.30
N VAL A 124 -17.10 13.02 5.35
CA VAL A 124 -16.09 12.68 6.33
C VAL A 124 -15.53 13.96 6.92
N SER A 125 -15.71 14.17 8.22
CA SER A 125 -15.05 15.28 8.93
C SER A 125 -13.54 15.08 8.96
N TRP A 126 -12.76 16.18 8.94
CA TRP A 126 -11.31 16.14 9.13
C TRP A 126 -10.88 15.42 10.42
N ALA A 127 -11.70 15.47 11.47
CA ALA A 127 -11.45 14.77 12.72
C ALA A 127 -11.49 13.23 12.58
N ALA A 128 -12.18 12.70 11.57
CA ALA A 128 -12.22 11.27 11.27
C ALA A 128 -11.01 10.80 10.43
N VAL A 129 -10.23 11.73 9.86
CA VAL A 129 -9.04 11.39 9.06
C VAL A 129 -7.88 11.10 10.00
N GLN A 130 -7.54 9.82 10.15
CA GLN A 130 -6.45 9.39 11.03
C GLN A 130 -5.07 9.76 10.48
N ARG A 131 -4.91 9.65 9.16
CA ARG A 131 -3.67 9.98 8.45
C ARG A 131 -3.94 10.17 6.96
N ILE A 132 -3.03 10.87 6.30
CA ILE A 132 -3.04 10.99 4.84
C ILE A 132 -1.77 10.33 4.31
N VAL A 133 -1.95 9.40 3.37
CA VAL A 133 -0.88 8.63 2.75
C VAL A 133 -0.73 9.07 1.31
N GLU A 134 0.43 9.61 0.98
CA GLU A 134 0.82 9.84 -0.40
C GLU A 134 1.39 8.55 -1.01
N THR A 135 1.03 8.25 -2.25
CA THR A 135 1.69 7.23 -3.06
C THR A 135 2.05 7.80 -4.42
N ARG A 136 2.77 7.03 -5.24
CA ARG A 136 3.11 7.43 -6.61
C ARG A 136 1.89 7.80 -7.46
N HIS A 137 0.76 7.13 -7.26
CA HIS A 137 -0.41 7.23 -8.14
C HIS A 137 -1.62 7.93 -7.50
N MET A 138 -1.67 8.04 -6.18
CA MET A 138 -2.84 8.55 -5.48
C MET A 138 -2.51 9.09 -4.09
N ILE A 139 -3.43 9.88 -3.56
CA ILE A 139 -3.47 10.35 -2.18
C ILE A 139 -4.64 9.64 -1.50
N VAL A 140 -4.40 9.07 -0.33
CA VAL A 140 -5.39 8.31 0.43
C VAL A 140 -5.60 8.96 1.80
N PHE A 141 -6.82 9.43 2.05
CA PHE A 141 -7.27 9.93 3.34
C PHE A 141 -7.80 8.74 4.13
N VAL A 142 -7.00 8.24 5.08
CA VAL A 142 -7.28 7.01 5.82
C VAL A 142 -8.21 7.33 6.98
N LEU A 143 -9.38 6.70 6.99
CA LEU A 143 -10.38 6.86 8.06
C LEU A 143 -10.23 5.76 9.10
N SER A 144 -9.93 4.54 8.64
CA SER A 144 -9.71 3.37 9.47
C SER A 144 -8.70 2.42 8.80
N GLY A 145 -8.38 1.30 9.44
CA GLY A 145 -7.48 0.30 8.84
C GLY A 145 -7.98 -0.32 7.53
N ARG A 146 -9.27 -0.18 7.21
CA ARG A 146 -9.90 -0.80 6.02
C ARG A 146 -10.65 0.20 5.15
N GLU A 147 -10.75 1.46 5.56
CA GLU A 147 -11.54 2.47 4.87
C GLU A 147 -10.71 3.73 4.64
N GLY A 148 -10.84 4.29 3.46
CA GLY A 148 -10.18 5.53 3.08
C GLY A 148 -10.85 6.17 1.88
N VAL A 149 -10.79 7.50 1.85
CA VAL A 149 -11.19 8.28 0.68
C VAL A 149 -9.97 8.40 -0.24
N MET A 150 -10.17 8.13 -1.53
CA MET A 150 -9.11 8.03 -2.51
C MET A 150 -9.15 9.21 -3.47
N LEU A 151 -7.99 9.79 -3.78
CA LEU A 151 -7.81 10.81 -4.80
C LEU A 151 -6.66 10.39 -5.74
N PRO A 152 -6.95 9.86 -6.94
CA PRO A 152 -5.93 9.58 -7.93
C PRO A 152 -5.21 10.87 -8.35
N LYS A 153 -3.88 10.84 -8.45
CA LYS A 153 -3.09 12.02 -8.85
C LYS A 153 -3.39 12.48 -10.28
N ARG A 154 -3.85 11.57 -11.15
CA ARG A 154 -4.35 11.91 -12.49
C ARG A 154 -5.63 12.75 -12.50
N ALA A 155 -6.36 12.79 -11.38
CA ALA A 155 -7.54 13.63 -11.21
C ALA A 155 -7.19 15.06 -10.79
N LEU A 156 -5.91 15.33 -10.46
CA LEU A 156 -5.45 16.67 -10.17
C LEU A 156 -5.45 17.49 -11.46
N PRO A 157 -6.03 18.70 -11.45
CA PRO A 157 -5.92 19.60 -12.57
C PRO A 157 -4.44 19.84 -12.89
N GLY A 158 -4.06 19.95 -14.17
CA GLY A 158 -2.65 20.08 -14.57
C GLY A 158 -1.92 21.31 -14.01
N HIS A 159 -2.65 22.30 -13.49
CA HIS A 159 -2.11 23.48 -12.82
C HIS A 159 -1.95 23.31 -11.31
N VAL A 160 -2.47 22.23 -10.72
CA VAL A 160 -2.41 21.96 -9.29
C VAL A 160 -1.26 21.00 -9.03
N THR A 161 -0.24 21.48 -8.34
CA THR A 161 0.83 20.60 -7.87
C THR A 161 0.41 19.85 -6.61
N VAL A 162 1.08 18.73 -6.34
CA VAL A 162 0.87 17.98 -5.10
C VAL A 162 1.22 18.84 -3.88
N ALA A 163 2.21 19.73 -3.98
CA ALA A 163 2.59 20.66 -2.93
C ALA A 163 1.48 21.69 -2.63
N GLU A 164 0.83 22.25 -3.65
CA GLU A 164 -0.31 23.16 -3.49
C GLU A 164 -1.51 22.46 -2.87
N LEU A 165 -1.79 21.22 -3.30
CA LEU A 165 -2.83 20.42 -2.67
C LEU A 165 -2.53 20.17 -1.20
N TRP A 166 -1.26 19.93 -0.84
CA TRP A 166 -0.85 19.77 0.55
C TRP A 166 -1.06 21.03 1.37
N ALA A 167 -0.61 22.19 0.86
CA ALA A 167 -0.83 23.47 1.53
C ALA A 167 -2.32 23.74 1.75
N GLU A 168 -3.16 23.38 0.78
CA GLU A 168 -4.61 23.51 0.90
C GLU A 168 -5.20 22.54 1.92
N ILE A 169 -4.76 21.27 1.94
CA ILE A 169 -5.19 20.30 2.95
C ILE A 169 -4.80 20.76 4.36
N GLU A 170 -3.58 21.26 4.55
CA GLU A 170 -3.12 21.78 5.85
C GLU A 170 -3.95 22.99 6.28
N ARG A 171 -4.29 23.88 5.34
CA ARG A 171 -5.16 25.03 5.59
C ARG A 171 -6.57 24.61 5.99
N LEU A 172 -7.13 23.58 5.35
CA LEU A 172 -8.50 23.10 5.58
C LEU A 172 -8.62 22.24 6.84
N ALA A 173 -7.70 21.30 7.05
CA ALA A 173 -7.73 20.35 8.16
C ALA A 173 -7.19 20.92 9.48
N GLY A 174 -6.42 22.01 9.41
CA GLY A 174 -5.69 22.56 10.56
C GLY A 174 -4.49 21.70 10.98
N ARG A 175 -3.74 22.15 12.00
CA ARG A 175 -2.46 21.53 12.45
C ARG A 175 -2.57 20.12 13.08
N GLY A 176 -3.73 19.46 13.01
CA GLY A 176 -3.99 18.20 13.72
C GLY A 176 -3.74 16.91 12.94
N VAL A 177 -3.67 16.95 11.61
CA VAL A 177 -3.60 15.73 10.79
C VAL A 177 -2.15 15.30 10.56
N LYS A 178 -1.81 14.07 10.99
CA LYS A 178 -0.48 13.48 10.72
C LYS A 178 -0.37 13.09 9.26
N VAL A 179 0.45 13.82 8.51
CA VAL A 179 0.82 13.49 7.13
C VAL A 179 1.95 12.47 7.16
N LEU A 180 1.76 11.34 6.47
CA LEU A 180 2.82 10.36 6.24
C LEU A 180 3.21 10.37 4.77
N GLN A 181 4.29 11.09 4.45
CA GLN A 181 4.98 10.93 3.17
C GLN A 181 5.69 9.56 3.19
N ARG A 182 5.39 8.71 2.21
CA ARG A 182 5.95 7.37 2.06
C ARG A 182 6.43 7.10 0.64
#